data_AF-A0AAD9IB37-F1
#
_entry.id   AF-A0AAD9IB37-F1
#
_cell.length_a   1.000
_cell.length_b   1.000
_cell.length_c   1.000
_cell.angle_alpha   90.00
_cell.angle_beta   90.00
_cell.angle_gamma   90.00
#
_symmetry.space_group_name_H-M   'P 1'
#
loop_
_entity.id
_entity.type
_entity.pdbx_description
1 polymer ?
#
loop_
_entity_poly.entity_id
_entity_poly.type
_entity_poly.pdbx_seq_one_letter_code
_entity_poly.pdbx_strand_id
1 'polypeptide(L)'
;MAAVMFELEGRLPTHPEVGPAETGRFDGLPTTECPTGSLTFVRLLASVGFLEVANAGDFAANVFNANPVPVYAMVIMALGGVVAFTMIYFAAMDCRLALRNLRGLREERRYLQSERRRHAQGQHGAMLLTIDCLLNINFRESGMEVIDRLVMDTLLGTGAFFVGIGTFMAIDGQNSRIYRASNLLTGYMGNAPCALYGLMNFLWSTVYVWRRATRHKAAALPHVRDRRFRDLLQMRASSVQFHGALNGASGIVAGASAMITATLWWGYVVLAPCLVTSALINGFWRKRVGYDRSFVRDLVPMDDETILEALAVVDDSHRRFLLHSEKDDPLPALVSNPKSLSSVIEFITENQLFEEFCLRVLREADLSDKLFGAADRVTISWRDITAITDEAVASRLIRMASQMIRDRAPTCFRHQERFLLEALGCHMYMTAETTKRGHVSGAAAEARRDDPRYRGARTEIGRHTNDWIFGGFSVSRLVRSAFVT
;
A
#
# COMPACT_ATOMS: atom_id res chain seq x y z
N MET A 1 13.28 8.45 -23.60
CA MET A 1 12.36 7.73 -24.49
C MET A 1 11.56 6.77 -23.63
N ALA A 2 10.30 7.08 -23.34
CA ALA A 2 9.45 6.24 -22.50
C ALA A 2 8.17 5.93 -23.25
N ALA A 3 8.09 4.71 -23.81
CA ALA A 3 6.89 4.14 -24.39
C ALA A 3 6.21 3.27 -23.33
N VAL A 4 4.89 3.38 -23.19
CA VAL A 4 4.07 2.53 -22.31
C VAL A 4 3.29 1.59 -23.21
N MET A 5 3.55 0.28 -23.11
CA MET A 5 2.82 -0.79 -23.82
C MET A 5 1.90 -1.55 -22.88
N PHE A 6 0.68 -1.87 -23.32
CA PHE A 6 -0.25 -2.75 -22.63
C PHE A 6 -0.47 -4.03 -23.43
N GLU A 7 -0.57 -5.15 -22.72
CA GLU A 7 -0.88 -6.48 -23.27
C GLU A 7 -2.18 -7.00 -22.65
N LEU A 8 -3.17 -7.27 -23.50
CA LEU A 8 -4.39 -8.01 -23.17
C LEU A 8 -4.33 -9.34 -23.91
N GLU A 9 -4.23 -10.43 -23.15
CA GLU A 9 -4.01 -11.78 -23.66
C GLU A 9 -5.36 -12.43 -24.06
N GLY A 10 -5.52 -12.72 -25.35
CA GLY A 10 -6.58 -13.57 -25.91
C GLY A 10 -5.96 -14.57 -26.89
N ARG A 11 -6.18 -15.87 -26.65
CA ARG A 11 -5.47 -17.00 -27.28
C ARG A 11 -6.05 -17.47 -28.64
N LEU A 12 -5.11 -17.69 -29.59
CA LEU A 12 -4.96 -18.81 -30.57
C LEU A 12 -5.81 -18.84 -31.89
N PRO A 13 -5.38 -19.55 -32.99
CA PRO A 13 -4.01 -19.90 -33.47
C PRO A 13 -3.75 -19.91 -35.03
N THR A 14 -2.47 -20.06 -35.42
CA THR A 14 -1.86 -20.74 -36.63
C THR A 14 -1.99 -20.09 -38.04
N HIS A 15 -1.04 -20.07 -39.01
CA HIS A 15 0.16 -20.86 -39.40
C HIS A 15 1.00 -20.09 -40.52
N PRO A 16 2.04 -20.60 -41.24
CA PRO A 16 3.42 -20.08 -41.16
C PRO A 16 4.12 -19.60 -42.48
N GLU A 17 5.41 -19.22 -42.31
CA GLU A 17 6.58 -19.27 -43.23
C GLU A 17 6.95 -18.12 -44.21
N VAL A 18 8.22 -17.69 -44.11
CA VAL A 18 9.28 -17.56 -45.16
C VAL A 18 10.10 -16.26 -45.02
N GLY A 19 11.41 -16.36 -44.71
CA GLY A 19 12.45 -15.31 -44.90
C GLY A 19 13.22 -15.50 -46.21
N PRO A 20 14.47 -15.03 -46.41
CA PRO A 20 15.30 -14.06 -45.68
C PRO A 20 15.94 -12.99 -46.61
N ALA A 21 16.62 -11.96 -46.07
CA ALA A 21 17.86 -11.38 -46.65
C ALA A 21 18.45 -10.28 -45.75
N GLU A 22 19.78 -10.35 -45.61
CA GLU A 22 20.67 -9.61 -44.73
C GLU A 22 20.93 -8.16 -45.18
N THR A 23 21.23 -7.26 -44.22
CA THR A 23 22.45 -6.41 -44.24
C THR A 23 22.55 -5.64 -42.92
N GLY A 24 23.63 -5.87 -42.19
CA GLY A 24 23.76 -5.53 -40.77
C GLY A 24 24.22 -4.11 -40.45
N ARG A 25 24.02 -3.73 -39.18
CA ARG A 25 24.88 -2.81 -38.41
C ARG A 25 24.49 -2.86 -36.92
N PHE A 26 25.46 -3.26 -36.10
CA PHE A 26 25.59 -2.99 -34.65
C PHE A 26 24.35 -3.20 -33.76
N ASP A 27 24.04 -4.45 -33.45
CA ASP A 27 23.20 -4.81 -32.29
C ASP A 27 24.01 -5.67 -31.33
N GLY A 28 24.30 -5.10 -30.15
CA GLY A 28 25.16 -5.71 -29.14
C GLY A 28 24.92 -5.10 -27.76
N LEU A 29 23.68 -4.78 -27.42
CA LEU A 29 23.23 -4.54 -26.06
C LEU A 29 21.90 -5.28 -25.90
N PRO A 30 21.77 -6.22 -24.95
CA PRO A 30 20.46 -6.77 -24.65
C PRO A 30 19.60 -5.62 -24.12
N THR A 31 18.66 -5.15 -24.94
CA THR A 31 17.50 -4.39 -24.51
C THR A 31 16.75 -5.26 -23.52
N THR A 32 17.12 -5.14 -22.25
CA THR A 32 16.34 -5.64 -21.15
C THR A 32 15.08 -4.78 -21.14
N GLU A 33 14.05 -5.31 -21.80
CA GLU A 33 12.68 -4.83 -21.71
C GLU A 33 12.32 -4.75 -20.22
N CYS A 34 12.43 -3.53 -19.68
CA CYS A 34 11.90 -3.23 -18.37
C CYS A 34 10.38 -3.19 -18.55
N PRO A 35 9.60 -3.94 -17.75
CA PRO A 35 8.18 -4.08 -17.99
C PRO A 35 7.51 -2.71 -17.96
N THR A 36 6.76 -2.49 -19.03
CA THR A 36 6.00 -1.29 -19.31
C THR A 36 5.05 -0.95 -18.17
N GLY A 37 4.85 0.36 -18.00
CA GLY A 37 4.21 0.99 -16.85
C GLY A 37 3.07 0.19 -16.25
N SER A 38 3.32 -0.38 -15.07
CA SER A 38 2.27 -0.67 -14.12
C SER A 38 2.46 0.28 -12.96
N LEU A 39 1.64 1.32 -12.88
CA LEU A 39 1.45 2.04 -11.64
C LEU A 39 1.08 1.02 -10.55
N THR A 40 1.68 1.10 -9.36
CA THR A 40 1.19 0.32 -8.22
C THR A 40 -0.18 0.88 -7.86
N PHE A 41 -1.24 0.40 -8.52
CA PHE A 41 -2.58 0.58 -8.03
C PHE A 41 -2.72 -0.36 -6.84
N VAL A 42 -2.36 0.09 -5.63
CA VAL A 42 -2.71 -0.60 -4.40
C VAL A 42 -4.21 -0.40 -4.16
N ARG A 43 -5.03 -0.99 -5.05
CA ARG A 43 -6.47 -1.12 -4.84
C ARG A 43 -6.68 -2.26 -3.85
N LEU A 44 -6.39 -2.01 -2.58
CA LEU A 44 -6.78 -2.92 -1.50
C LEU A 44 -8.29 -3.13 -1.61
N LEU A 45 -8.78 -4.35 -1.77
CA LEU A 45 -10.23 -4.58 -1.85
C LEU A 45 -10.86 -4.16 -0.51
N ALA A 46 -11.92 -3.36 -0.56
CA ALA A 46 -12.58 -2.88 0.68
C ALA A 46 -13.06 -4.06 1.54
N SER A 47 -13.45 -5.16 0.90
CA SER A 47 -13.89 -6.41 1.53
C SER A 47 -12.83 -7.10 2.38
N VAL A 48 -11.53 -6.83 2.15
CA VAL A 48 -10.43 -7.45 2.89
C VAL A 48 -10.48 -7.10 4.38
N GLY A 49 -10.96 -5.90 4.73
CA GLY A 49 -11.19 -5.50 6.13
C GLY A 49 -12.32 -6.25 6.84
N PHE A 50 -13.04 -7.13 6.14
CA PHE A 50 -14.12 -7.95 6.68
C PHE A 50 -13.78 -9.44 6.70
N LEU A 51 -12.56 -9.87 6.35
CA LEU A 51 -12.18 -11.30 6.38
C LEU A 51 -12.31 -11.91 7.78
N GLU A 52 -12.03 -11.14 8.83
CA GLU A 52 -12.21 -11.60 10.21
C GLU A 52 -13.68 -11.87 10.56
N VAL A 53 -14.63 -11.17 9.91
CA VAL A 53 -16.07 -11.41 10.08
C VAL A 53 -16.45 -12.79 9.54
N ALA A 54 -15.80 -13.23 8.46
CA ALA A 54 -16.02 -14.53 7.87
C ALA A 54 -15.67 -15.66 8.85
N ASN A 55 -14.55 -15.50 9.56
CA ASN A 55 -14.12 -16.48 10.56
C ASN A 55 -15.02 -16.46 11.81
N ALA A 56 -15.56 -15.30 12.20
CA ALA A 56 -16.56 -15.19 13.26
C ALA A 56 -17.94 -15.78 12.89
N GLY A 57 -18.15 -16.15 11.62
CA GLY A 57 -19.39 -16.76 11.13
C GLY A 57 -19.68 -18.15 11.72
N ASP A 58 -18.71 -18.75 12.38
CA ASP A 58 -18.85 -20.00 13.13
C ASP A 58 -19.62 -19.85 14.46
N PHE A 59 -20.03 -18.64 14.85
CA PHE A 59 -20.74 -18.36 16.10
C PHE A 59 -21.89 -19.33 16.37
N ALA A 60 -22.79 -19.51 15.40
CA ALA A 60 -23.93 -20.40 15.60
C ALA A 60 -23.50 -21.87 15.71
N ALA A 61 -22.47 -22.27 14.97
CA ALA A 61 -21.88 -23.62 15.01
C ALA A 61 -21.19 -23.93 16.34
N ASN A 62 -20.62 -22.94 17.02
CA ASN A 62 -19.93 -23.17 18.29
C ASN A 62 -20.85 -22.97 19.52
N VAL A 63 -21.88 -22.13 19.43
CA VAL A 63 -22.76 -21.80 20.56
C VAL A 63 -24.05 -22.62 20.60
N PHE A 64 -24.67 -22.86 19.44
CA PHE A 64 -26.01 -23.46 19.36
C PHE A 64 -26.02 -24.89 18.81
N ASN A 65 -24.86 -25.54 18.77
CA ASN A 65 -24.72 -26.93 18.34
C ASN A 65 -25.20 -27.90 19.44
N ALA A 66 -26.51 -27.84 19.71
CA ALA A 66 -27.24 -28.78 20.53
C ALA A 66 -27.85 -29.88 19.65
N ASN A 67 -28.19 -31.03 20.23
CA ASN A 67 -28.86 -32.11 19.51
C ASN A 67 -30.31 -32.27 19.99
N PRO A 68 -31.34 -32.02 19.16
CA PRO A 68 -31.26 -31.52 17.77
C PRO A 68 -30.94 -30.03 17.69
N VAL A 69 -30.35 -29.60 16.56
CA VAL A 69 -30.01 -28.19 16.33
C VAL A 69 -31.30 -27.38 16.12
N PRO A 70 -31.50 -26.25 16.83
CA PRO A 70 -32.66 -25.39 16.61
C PRO A 70 -32.70 -24.82 15.19
N VAL A 71 -33.90 -24.68 14.60
CA VAL A 71 -34.07 -24.21 13.22
C VAL A 71 -33.45 -22.84 12.98
N TYR A 72 -33.62 -21.90 13.93
CA TYR A 72 -32.99 -20.57 13.82
C TYR A 72 -31.46 -20.66 13.77
N ALA A 73 -30.85 -21.60 14.50
CA ALA A 73 -29.42 -21.80 14.51
C ALA A 73 -28.93 -22.41 13.19
N MET A 74 -29.68 -23.36 12.62
CA MET A 74 -29.38 -23.90 11.28
C MET A 74 -29.37 -22.82 10.20
N VAL A 75 -30.32 -21.87 10.23
CA VAL A 75 -30.35 -20.74 9.28
C VAL A 75 -29.13 -19.85 9.45
N ILE A 76 -28.74 -19.50 10.69
CA ILE A 76 -27.56 -18.66 10.96
C ILE A 76 -26.27 -19.38 10.55
N MET A 77 -26.15 -20.69 10.85
CA MET A 77 -25.02 -21.51 10.41
C MET A 77 -24.92 -21.53 8.88
N ALA A 78 -26.01 -21.78 8.16
CA ALA A 78 -26.01 -21.78 6.69
C ALA A 78 -25.54 -20.42 6.12
N LEU A 79 -26.05 -19.30 6.68
CA LEU A 79 -25.59 -17.96 6.28
C LEU A 79 -24.10 -17.74 6.58
N GLY A 80 -23.63 -18.13 7.76
CA GLY A 80 -22.22 -18.04 8.15
C GLY A 80 -21.30 -18.83 7.22
N GLY A 81 -21.68 -20.06 6.88
CA GLY A 81 -20.95 -20.91 5.94
C GLY A 81 -20.89 -20.33 4.52
N VAL A 82 -22.00 -19.77 4.01
CA VAL A 82 -22.03 -19.09 2.70
C VAL A 82 -21.13 -17.85 2.69
N VAL A 83 -21.18 -17.03 3.75
CA VAL A 83 -20.30 -15.86 3.89
C VAL A 83 -18.84 -16.30 3.92
N ALA A 84 -18.50 -17.34 4.68
CA ALA A 84 -17.14 -17.87 4.76
C ALA A 84 -16.62 -18.28 3.36
N PHE A 85 -17.38 -19.06 2.59
CA PHE A 85 -16.98 -19.45 1.23
C PHE A 85 -16.90 -18.26 0.27
N THR A 86 -17.80 -17.29 0.38
CA THR A 86 -17.76 -16.08 -0.45
C THR A 86 -16.48 -15.27 -0.17
N MET A 87 -16.03 -15.23 1.09
CA MET A 87 -14.83 -14.51 1.48
C MET A 87 -13.53 -15.17 0.98
N ILE A 88 -13.53 -16.48 0.73
CA ILE A 88 -12.41 -17.15 0.05
C ILE A 88 -12.20 -16.60 -1.37
N TYR A 89 -13.30 -16.34 -2.10
CA TYR A 89 -13.20 -15.74 -3.43
C TYR A 89 -12.53 -14.35 -3.37
N PHE A 90 -12.94 -13.51 -2.42
CA PHE A 90 -12.33 -12.19 -2.24
C PHE A 90 -10.86 -12.27 -1.79
N ALA A 91 -10.53 -13.19 -0.88
CA ALA A 91 -9.15 -13.44 -0.45
C ALA A 91 -8.27 -13.89 -1.63
N ALA A 92 -8.78 -14.77 -2.50
CA ALA A 92 -8.05 -15.21 -3.69
C ALA A 92 -7.83 -14.06 -4.69
N MET A 93 -8.81 -13.16 -4.84
CA MET A 93 -8.69 -11.99 -5.71
C MET A 93 -7.69 -10.96 -5.17
N ASP A 94 -7.71 -10.68 -3.86
CA ASP A 94 -6.72 -9.77 -3.25
C ASP A 94 -5.31 -10.37 -3.28
N CYS A 95 -5.17 -11.66 -3.00
CA CYS A 95 -3.91 -12.39 -3.12
C CYS A 95 -3.31 -12.29 -4.54
N ARG A 96 -4.13 -12.43 -5.60
CA ARG A 96 -3.67 -12.22 -6.99
C ARG A 96 -3.16 -10.80 -7.22
N LEU A 97 -3.82 -9.80 -6.65
CA LEU A 97 -3.38 -8.40 -6.74
C LEU A 97 -2.08 -8.17 -5.96
N ALA A 98 -1.97 -8.70 -4.74
CA ALA A 98 -0.76 -8.64 -3.93
C ALA A 98 0.43 -9.28 -4.64
N LEU A 99 0.22 -10.42 -5.31
CA LEU A 99 1.25 -11.08 -6.11
C LEU A 99 1.71 -10.23 -7.32
N ARG A 100 0.80 -9.51 -7.98
CA ARG A 100 1.15 -8.59 -9.07
C ARG A 100 1.99 -7.42 -8.55
N ASN A 101 1.57 -6.79 -7.45
CA ASN A 101 2.32 -5.71 -6.80
C ASN A 101 3.71 -6.19 -6.36
N LEU A 102 3.79 -7.39 -5.79
CA LEU A 102 5.05 -7.97 -5.34
C LEU A 102 6.00 -8.30 -6.48
N ARG A 103 5.49 -8.67 -7.68
CA ARG A 103 6.31 -8.85 -8.88
C ARG A 103 6.96 -7.52 -9.29
N GLY A 104 6.18 -6.44 -9.39
CA GLY A 104 6.70 -5.10 -9.69
C GLY A 104 7.73 -4.62 -8.66
N LEU A 105 7.45 -4.79 -7.36
CA LEU A 105 8.40 -4.44 -6.30
C LEU A 105 9.69 -5.28 -6.36
N ARG A 106 9.62 -6.56 -6.75
CA ARG A 106 10.81 -7.40 -6.93
C ARG A 106 11.63 -6.98 -8.15
N GLU A 107 10.98 -6.59 -9.23
CA GLU A 107 11.65 -6.07 -10.43
C GLU A 107 12.34 -4.75 -10.14
N GLU A 108 11.66 -3.80 -9.50
CA GLU A 108 12.27 -2.56 -9.01
C GLU A 108 13.46 -2.85 -8.10
N ARG A 109 13.33 -3.81 -7.17
CA ARG A 109 14.43 -4.19 -6.28
C ARG A 109 15.63 -4.74 -7.05
N ARG A 110 15.42 -5.56 -8.07
CA ARG A 110 16.49 -6.09 -8.94
C ARG A 110 17.16 -4.96 -9.70
N TYR A 111 16.38 -4.03 -10.26
CA TYR A 111 16.89 -2.83 -10.92
C TYR A 111 17.77 -2.01 -9.97
N LEU A 112 17.26 -1.64 -8.80
CA LEU A 112 18.01 -0.87 -7.79
C LEU A 112 19.28 -1.60 -7.32
N GLN A 113 19.23 -2.93 -7.14
CA GLN A 113 20.43 -3.71 -6.79
C GLN A 113 21.47 -3.74 -7.92
N SER A 114 21.03 -3.74 -9.18
CA SER A 114 21.93 -3.67 -10.33
C SER A 114 22.63 -2.32 -10.39
N GLU A 115 21.89 -1.22 -10.19
CA GLU A 115 22.44 0.14 -10.15
C GLU A 115 23.36 0.34 -8.94
N ARG A 116 23.01 -0.23 -7.79
CA ARG A 116 23.89 -0.25 -6.61
C ARG A 116 25.26 -0.84 -6.93
N ARG A 117 25.30 -1.94 -7.68
CA ARG A 117 26.57 -2.60 -8.06
C ARG A 117 27.38 -1.74 -9.03
N ARG A 118 26.72 -1.09 -10.00
CA ARG A 118 27.38 -0.17 -10.95
C ARG A 118 27.97 1.04 -10.24
N HIS A 119 27.20 1.67 -9.36
CA HIS A 119 27.64 2.85 -8.63
C HIS A 119 28.58 2.54 -7.46
N ALA A 120 28.62 1.30 -6.95
CA ALA A 120 29.59 0.91 -5.92
C ALA A 120 31.04 0.89 -6.43
N GLN A 121 31.23 0.79 -7.75
CA GLN A 121 32.55 0.84 -8.40
C GLN A 121 33.01 2.27 -8.69
N GLY A 122 32.09 3.24 -8.71
CA GLY A 122 32.37 4.67 -8.85
C GLY A 122 32.32 5.41 -7.51
N GLN A 123 33.07 6.49 -7.34
CA GLN A 123 33.04 7.31 -6.12
C GLN A 123 31.76 8.19 -5.99
N HIS A 124 30.58 7.66 -6.30
CA HIS A 124 29.31 8.42 -6.29
C HIS A 124 28.50 8.15 -5.00
N GLY A 125 28.98 8.69 -3.86
CA GLY A 125 28.38 8.46 -2.54
C GLY A 125 26.90 8.88 -2.42
N ALA A 126 26.51 10.01 -3.00
CA ALA A 126 25.12 10.51 -2.95
C ALA A 126 24.13 9.61 -3.70
N MET A 127 24.54 9.07 -4.84
CA MET A 127 23.73 8.14 -5.62
C MET A 127 23.55 6.81 -4.88
N LEU A 128 24.60 6.31 -4.24
CA LEU A 128 24.52 5.09 -3.42
C LEU A 128 23.57 5.25 -2.23
N LEU A 129 23.59 6.42 -1.57
CA LEU A 129 22.67 6.74 -0.49
C LEU A 129 21.22 6.76 -0.96
N THR A 130 20.97 7.34 -2.14
CA THR A 130 19.65 7.35 -2.79
C THR A 130 19.15 5.95 -3.08
N ILE A 131 20.00 5.10 -3.68
CA ILE A 131 19.65 3.71 -4.00
C ILE A 131 19.36 2.93 -2.70
N ASP A 132 20.17 3.12 -1.66
CA ASP A 132 19.99 2.45 -0.38
C ASP A 132 18.70 2.94 0.33
N CYS A 133 18.33 4.21 0.20
CA CYS A 133 17.06 4.77 0.66
C CYS A 133 15.86 4.09 -0.06
N LEU A 134 15.89 4.04 -1.39
CA LEU A 134 14.84 3.42 -2.21
C LEU A 134 14.71 1.92 -1.93
N LEU A 135 15.83 1.19 -1.79
CA LEU A 135 15.83 -0.23 -1.42
C LEU A 135 15.21 -0.49 -0.05
N ASN A 136 15.36 0.47 0.86
CA ASN A 136 14.83 0.42 2.22
C ASN A 136 13.32 0.73 2.26
N ILE A 137 12.84 1.68 1.45
CA ILE A 137 11.40 1.92 1.21
C ILE A 137 10.76 0.70 0.55
N ASN A 138 11.34 0.20 -0.55
CA ASN A 138 10.88 -0.98 -1.28
C ASN A 138 10.79 -2.23 -0.37
N PHE A 139 11.71 -2.38 0.60
CA PHE A 139 11.63 -3.47 1.58
C PHE A 139 10.39 -3.35 2.49
N ARG A 140 10.08 -2.13 2.97
CA ARG A 140 8.86 -1.91 3.76
C ARG A 140 7.60 -2.16 2.93
N GLU A 141 7.55 -1.65 1.70
CA GLU A 141 6.41 -1.85 0.79
C GLU A 141 6.22 -3.33 0.46
N SER A 142 7.30 -4.07 0.17
CA SER A 142 7.25 -5.51 -0.06
C SER A 142 6.72 -6.26 1.16
N GLY A 143 7.14 -5.87 2.36
CA GLY A 143 6.66 -6.51 3.58
C GLY A 143 5.18 -6.22 3.88
N MET A 144 4.67 -5.04 3.53
CA MET A 144 3.22 -4.76 3.58
C MET A 144 2.44 -5.68 2.63
N GLU A 145 2.90 -5.84 1.39
CA GLU A 145 2.26 -6.73 0.40
C GLU A 145 2.35 -8.21 0.80
N VAL A 146 3.43 -8.62 1.46
CA VAL A 146 3.62 -10.00 1.93
C VAL A 146 2.83 -10.28 3.21
N ILE A 147 3.01 -9.50 4.26
CA ILE A 147 2.43 -9.80 5.58
C ILE A 147 0.97 -9.34 5.65
N ASP A 148 0.72 -8.08 5.33
CA ASP A 148 -0.59 -7.45 5.55
C ASP A 148 -1.59 -7.75 4.43
N ARG A 149 -1.19 -8.52 3.40
CA ARG A 149 -2.06 -8.98 2.31
C ARG A 149 -1.89 -10.46 2.03
N LEU A 150 -0.77 -10.88 1.44
CA LEU A 150 -0.61 -12.28 1.01
C LEU A 150 -0.75 -13.29 2.16
N VAL A 151 -0.05 -13.08 3.28
CA VAL A 151 -0.12 -13.96 4.46
C VAL A 151 -1.50 -13.89 5.10
N MET A 152 -2.05 -12.68 5.27
CA MET A 152 -3.41 -12.49 5.80
C MET A 152 -4.45 -13.24 4.96
N ASP A 153 -4.50 -13.00 3.66
CA ASP A 153 -5.47 -13.61 2.74
C ASP A 153 -5.33 -15.13 2.72
N THR A 154 -4.09 -15.63 2.73
CA THR A 154 -3.83 -17.07 2.74
C THR A 154 -4.29 -17.71 4.06
N LEU A 155 -3.93 -17.13 5.20
CA LEU A 155 -4.27 -17.67 6.50
C LEU A 155 -5.77 -17.54 6.79
N LEU A 156 -6.33 -16.34 6.65
CA LEU A 156 -7.74 -16.10 6.91
C LEU A 156 -8.63 -16.75 5.87
N GLY A 157 -8.22 -16.85 4.60
CA GLY A 157 -8.93 -17.62 3.58
C GLY A 157 -8.92 -19.13 3.84
N THR A 158 -7.80 -19.67 4.34
CA THR A 158 -7.72 -21.06 4.80
C THR A 158 -8.59 -21.29 6.03
N GLY A 159 -8.61 -20.33 6.97
CA GLY A 159 -9.51 -20.35 8.12
C GLY A 159 -10.98 -20.38 7.69
N ALA A 160 -11.37 -19.50 6.77
CA ALA A 160 -12.72 -19.41 6.23
C ALA A 160 -13.14 -20.71 5.50
N PHE A 161 -12.21 -21.41 4.85
CA PHE A 161 -12.48 -22.72 4.26
C PHE A 161 -12.86 -23.77 5.32
N PHE A 162 -12.06 -23.89 6.38
CA PHE A 162 -12.35 -24.84 7.47
C PHE A 162 -13.61 -24.45 8.24
N VAL A 163 -13.80 -23.17 8.53
CA VAL A 163 -15.03 -22.63 9.13
C VAL A 163 -16.24 -22.96 8.28
N GLY A 164 -16.18 -22.69 6.96
CA GLY A 164 -17.29 -22.97 6.04
C GLY A 164 -17.69 -24.44 6.04
N ILE A 165 -16.73 -25.35 5.85
CA ILE A 165 -16.99 -26.81 5.87
C ILE A 165 -17.55 -27.24 7.22
N GLY A 166 -16.89 -26.86 8.32
CA GLY A 166 -17.30 -27.25 9.66
C GLY A 166 -18.71 -26.74 9.98
N THR A 167 -19.05 -25.52 9.56
CA THR A 167 -20.37 -24.92 9.80
C THR A 167 -21.47 -25.67 9.05
N PHE A 168 -21.22 -26.10 7.80
CA PHE A 168 -22.19 -26.94 7.08
C PHE A 168 -22.31 -28.34 7.70
N MET A 169 -21.21 -28.92 8.17
CA MET A 169 -21.24 -30.19 8.90
C MET A 169 -22.02 -30.09 10.23
N ALA A 170 -21.97 -28.94 10.90
CA ALA A 170 -22.67 -28.70 12.16
C ALA A 170 -24.19 -28.81 12.02
N ILE A 171 -24.75 -28.52 10.83
CA ILE A 171 -26.18 -28.62 10.55
C ILE A 171 -26.67 -30.09 10.71
N ASP A 172 -25.84 -31.07 10.33
CA ASP A 172 -26.11 -32.50 10.51
C ASP A 172 -25.47 -33.07 11.79
N GLY A 173 -25.49 -32.28 12.86
CA GLY A 173 -24.84 -32.60 14.15
C GLY A 173 -25.40 -33.82 14.90
N GLN A 174 -26.44 -34.49 14.39
CA GLN A 174 -27.03 -35.67 15.04
C GLN A 174 -26.05 -36.85 15.10
N ASN A 175 -25.15 -36.96 14.13
CA ASN A 175 -24.10 -37.98 14.13
C ASN A 175 -22.90 -37.51 14.99
N SER A 176 -22.59 -38.26 16.06
CA SER A 176 -21.50 -37.92 16.98
C SER A 176 -20.13 -37.73 16.30
N ARG A 177 -19.87 -38.44 15.18
CA ARG A 177 -18.62 -38.26 14.42
C ARG A 177 -18.60 -36.93 13.67
N ILE A 178 -19.73 -36.57 13.04
CA ILE A 178 -19.89 -35.30 12.32
C ILE A 178 -19.82 -34.13 13.28
N TYR A 179 -20.46 -34.24 14.45
CA TYR A 179 -20.39 -33.25 15.52
C TYR A 179 -18.94 -32.95 15.96
N ARG A 180 -18.16 -34.00 16.25
CA ARG A 180 -16.74 -33.83 16.68
C ARG A 180 -15.88 -33.24 15.56
N ALA A 181 -16.09 -33.68 14.32
CA ALA A 181 -15.36 -33.16 13.17
C ALA A 181 -15.71 -31.69 12.89
N SER A 182 -16.99 -31.33 12.95
CA SER A 182 -17.50 -29.95 12.87
C SER A 182 -16.78 -29.04 13.88
N ASN A 183 -16.81 -29.38 15.17
CA ASN A 183 -16.22 -28.54 16.22
C ASN A 183 -14.69 -28.44 16.10
N LEU A 184 -14.03 -29.49 15.61
CA LEU A 184 -12.59 -29.43 15.32
C LEU A 184 -12.29 -28.45 14.18
N LEU A 185 -13.09 -28.51 13.11
CA LEU A 185 -12.91 -27.69 11.91
C LEU A 185 -13.28 -26.22 12.15
N THR A 186 -14.43 -25.94 12.77
CA THR A 186 -14.85 -24.57 13.08
C THR A 186 -14.02 -23.96 14.21
N GLY A 187 -13.94 -24.65 15.35
CA GLY A 187 -13.38 -24.10 16.58
C GLY A 187 -11.85 -23.99 16.57
N TYR A 188 -11.14 -25.06 16.19
CA TYR A 188 -9.68 -25.10 16.32
C TYR A 188 -8.96 -24.86 14.99
N MET A 189 -9.25 -25.66 13.96
CA MET A 189 -8.54 -25.55 12.68
C MET A 189 -8.89 -24.27 11.92
N GLY A 190 -10.15 -23.82 12.00
CA GLY A 190 -10.61 -22.57 11.39
C GLY A 190 -10.01 -21.32 12.04
N ASN A 191 -9.86 -21.33 13.36
CA ASN A 191 -9.40 -20.16 14.12
C ASN A 191 -7.88 -20.09 14.33
N ALA A 192 -7.15 -21.22 14.27
CA ALA A 192 -5.69 -21.22 14.40
C ALA A 192 -4.95 -20.35 13.37
N PRO A 193 -5.34 -20.33 12.07
CA PRO A 193 -4.75 -19.41 11.09
C PRO A 193 -4.93 -17.93 11.47
N CYS A 194 -6.08 -17.55 12.05
CA CYS A 194 -6.33 -16.20 12.52
C CYS A 194 -5.40 -15.81 13.67
N ALA A 195 -5.18 -16.72 14.62
CA ALA A 195 -4.24 -16.51 15.72
C ALA A 195 -2.78 -16.37 15.24
N LEU A 196 -2.37 -17.21 14.29
CA LEU A 196 -1.04 -17.14 13.69
C LEU A 196 -0.84 -15.81 12.95
N TYR A 197 -1.83 -15.38 12.17
CA TYR A 197 -1.78 -14.09 11.49
C TYR A 197 -1.66 -12.93 12.49
N GLY A 198 -2.47 -12.94 13.56
CA GLY A 198 -2.43 -11.90 14.61
C GLY A 198 -1.02 -11.73 15.21
N LEU A 199 -0.31 -12.84 15.45
CA LEU A 199 1.07 -12.83 15.93
C LEU A 199 2.04 -12.27 14.87
N MET A 200 1.95 -12.74 13.62
CA MET A 200 2.82 -12.27 12.53
C MET A 200 2.63 -10.78 12.28
N ASN A 201 1.38 -10.31 12.24
CA ASN A 201 1.03 -8.91 12.08
C ASN A 201 1.56 -8.07 13.26
N PHE A 202 1.49 -8.55 14.50
CA PHE A 202 2.07 -7.83 15.64
C PHE A 202 3.59 -7.66 15.51
N LEU A 203 4.32 -8.71 15.13
CA LEU A 203 5.77 -8.62 14.92
C LEU A 203 6.12 -7.66 13.77
N TRP A 204 5.33 -7.68 12.69
CA TRP A 204 5.54 -6.79 11.56
C TRP A 204 5.12 -5.34 11.86
N SER A 205 3.84 -5.11 12.11
CA SER A 205 3.22 -3.80 12.29
C SER A 205 3.66 -3.11 13.60
N THR A 206 3.62 -3.81 14.74
CA THR A 206 3.95 -3.20 16.04
C THR A 206 5.43 -3.18 16.31
N VAL A 207 6.17 -4.26 16.04
CA VAL A 207 7.60 -4.30 16.39
C VAL A 207 8.45 -3.66 15.31
N TYR A 208 8.34 -4.09 14.05
CA TYR A 208 9.20 -3.59 12.97
C TYR A 208 8.81 -2.19 12.50
N VAL A 209 7.56 -1.99 12.02
CA VAL A 209 7.12 -0.72 11.42
C VAL A 209 7.16 0.44 12.43
N TRP A 210 6.72 0.22 13.67
CA TRP A 210 6.83 1.23 14.73
C TRP A 210 8.28 1.65 14.99
N ARG A 211 9.20 0.68 15.15
CA ARG A 211 10.61 0.98 15.43
C ARG A 211 11.24 1.74 14.26
N ARG A 212 10.93 1.35 13.03
CA ARG A 212 11.35 2.05 11.82
C ARG A 212 10.86 3.51 11.82
N ALA A 213 9.56 3.74 12.02
CA ALA A 213 8.98 5.09 12.05
C ALA A 213 9.61 5.95 13.15
N THR A 214 9.89 5.35 14.32
CA THR A 214 10.56 6.03 15.44
C THR A 214 11.98 6.46 15.06
N ARG A 215 12.76 5.59 14.42
CA ARG A 215 14.13 5.89 13.98
C ARG A 215 14.16 6.96 12.90
N HIS A 216 13.27 6.88 11.92
CA HIS A 216 13.19 7.86 10.83
C HIS A 216 12.78 9.24 11.37
N LYS A 217 11.79 9.29 12.27
CA LYS A 217 11.40 10.52 12.96
C LYS A 217 12.57 11.13 13.75
N ALA A 218 13.27 10.31 14.54
CA ALA A 218 14.38 10.77 15.36
C ALA A 218 15.56 11.31 14.52
N ALA A 219 15.81 10.72 13.35
CA ALA A 219 16.85 11.19 12.44
C ALA A 219 16.46 12.49 11.71
N ALA A 220 15.19 12.61 11.28
CA ALA A 220 14.79 13.72 10.44
C ALA A 220 14.37 14.99 11.19
N LEU A 221 13.72 14.87 12.34
CA LEU A 221 13.16 16.02 13.06
C LEU A 221 14.18 17.13 13.43
N PRO A 222 15.45 16.82 13.77
CA PRO A 222 16.46 17.84 14.06
C PRO A 222 16.91 18.67 12.84
N HIS A 223 16.77 18.12 11.63
CA HIS A 223 17.31 18.71 10.40
C HIS A 223 16.28 19.55 9.64
N VAL A 224 14.98 19.30 9.86
CA VAL A 224 13.90 20.08 9.24
C VAL A 224 13.71 21.39 9.99
N ARG A 225 14.06 22.52 9.37
CA ARG A 225 13.93 23.86 9.97
C ARG A 225 12.50 24.38 9.96
N ASP A 226 11.75 24.13 8.89
CA ASP A 226 10.37 24.60 8.74
C ASP A 226 9.44 23.88 9.74
N ARG A 227 8.74 24.67 10.57
CA ARG A 227 7.75 24.18 11.52
C ARG A 227 6.66 23.37 10.84
N ARG A 228 6.19 23.78 9.66
CA ARG A 228 5.12 23.06 8.92
C ARG A 228 5.56 21.66 8.55
N PHE A 229 6.77 21.51 7.99
CA PHE A 229 7.29 20.20 7.60
C PHE A 229 7.64 19.32 8.81
N ARG A 230 8.07 19.91 9.93
CA ARG A 230 8.21 19.19 11.19
C ARG A 230 6.87 18.63 11.68
N ASP A 231 5.81 19.44 11.62
CA ASP A 231 4.47 19.03 12.03
C ASP A 231 3.93 17.91 11.12
N LEU A 232 4.11 18.03 9.79
CA LEU A 232 3.75 16.97 8.82
C LEU A 232 4.51 15.67 9.07
N LEU A 233 5.83 15.74 9.29
CA LEU A 233 6.67 14.57 9.60
C LEU A 233 6.25 13.92 10.92
N GLN A 234 5.99 14.73 11.95
CA GLN A 234 5.54 14.25 13.25
C GLN A 234 4.17 13.58 13.15
N MET A 235 3.23 14.19 12.42
CA MET A 235 1.90 13.63 12.17
C MET A 235 1.97 12.33 11.36
N ARG A 236 2.86 12.27 10.38
CA ARG A 236 3.09 11.06 9.57
C ARG A 236 3.62 9.93 10.43
N ALA A 237 4.68 10.18 11.19
CA ALA A 237 5.29 9.18 12.06
C ALA A 237 4.30 8.71 13.14
N SER A 238 3.54 9.62 13.76
CA SER A 238 2.54 9.26 14.77
C SER A 238 1.39 8.46 14.18
N SER A 239 0.94 8.77 12.96
CA SER A 239 -0.11 8.00 12.28
C SER A 239 0.35 6.57 11.95
N VAL A 240 1.58 6.40 11.48
CA VAL A 240 2.17 5.07 11.21
C VAL A 240 2.32 4.28 12.51
N GLN A 241 2.82 4.91 13.57
CA GLN A 241 2.94 4.31 14.91
C GLN A 241 1.57 3.89 15.44
N PHE A 242 0.61 4.81 15.50
CA PHE A 242 -0.74 4.54 15.98
C PHE A 242 -1.40 3.38 15.24
N HIS A 243 -1.33 3.39 13.89
CA HIS A 243 -1.80 2.27 13.09
C HIS A 243 -1.09 0.96 13.47
N GLY A 244 0.25 0.96 13.51
CA GLY A 244 1.03 -0.22 13.83
C GLY A 244 0.65 -0.85 15.18
N ALA A 245 0.55 -0.03 16.23
CA ALA A 245 0.18 -0.52 17.56
C ALA A 245 -1.26 -1.01 17.63
N LEU A 246 -2.22 -0.25 17.10
CA LEU A 246 -3.62 -0.62 17.18
C LEU A 246 -3.90 -1.88 16.35
N ASN A 247 -3.31 -1.99 15.15
CA ASN A 247 -3.46 -3.15 14.26
C ASN A 247 -2.87 -4.42 14.88
N GLY A 248 -1.63 -4.35 15.37
CA GLY A 248 -0.99 -5.51 15.96
C GLY A 248 -1.60 -5.92 17.30
N ALA A 249 -1.99 -4.97 18.17
CA ALA A 249 -2.64 -5.28 19.43
C ALA A 249 -4.04 -5.88 19.22
N SER A 250 -4.85 -5.28 18.34
CA SER A 250 -6.17 -5.82 17.98
C SER A 250 -6.03 -7.21 17.36
N GLY A 251 -5.02 -7.44 16.50
CA GLY A 251 -4.76 -8.74 15.89
C GLY A 251 -4.41 -9.84 16.90
N ILE A 252 -3.59 -9.56 17.91
CA ILE A 252 -3.31 -10.53 18.98
C ILE A 252 -4.57 -10.84 19.78
N VAL A 253 -5.31 -9.81 20.19
CA VAL A 253 -6.53 -10.00 20.99
C VAL A 253 -7.56 -10.79 20.18
N ALA A 254 -7.81 -10.42 18.93
CA ALA A 254 -8.69 -11.14 18.02
C ALA A 254 -8.26 -12.61 17.85
N GLY A 255 -6.96 -12.85 17.62
CA GLY A 255 -6.41 -14.19 17.49
C GLY A 255 -6.58 -15.05 18.74
N ALA A 256 -6.31 -14.49 19.93
CA ALA A 256 -6.51 -15.18 21.20
C ALA A 256 -8.00 -15.46 21.46
N SER A 257 -8.86 -14.46 21.21
CA SER A 257 -10.31 -14.60 21.35
C SER A 257 -10.88 -15.65 20.40
N ALA A 258 -10.41 -15.71 19.15
CA ALA A 258 -10.81 -16.72 18.17
C ALA A 258 -10.41 -18.14 18.60
N MET A 259 -9.34 -18.32 19.37
CA MET A 259 -9.03 -19.64 19.93
C MET A 259 -9.96 -19.99 21.11
N ILE A 260 -10.40 -18.99 21.87
CA ILE A 260 -11.30 -19.16 23.00
C ILE A 260 -12.71 -19.54 22.52
N THR A 261 -13.17 -19.02 21.38
CA THR A 261 -14.51 -19.30 20.83
C THR A 261 -14.78 -20.78 20.58
N ALA A 262 -13.73 -21.60 20.43
CA ALA A 262 -13.83 -23.05 20.32
C ALA A 262 -14.46 -23.72 21.56
N THR A 263 -14.36 -23.09 22.73
CA THR A 263 -14.82 -23.67 24.00
C THR A 263 -15.75 -22.74 24.79
N LEU A 264 -15.65 -21.43 24.59
CA LEU A 264 -16.34 -20.44 25.42
C LEU A 264 -16.98 -19.34 24.56
N TRP A 265 -18.30 -19.21 24.66
CA TRP A 265 -19.09 -18.25 23.88
C TRP A 265 -18.71 -16.78 24.14
N TRP A 266 -18.21 -16.45 25.34
CA TRP A 266 -17.77 -15.08 25.65
C TRP A 266 -16.55 -14.65 24.83
N GLY A 267 -15.83 -15.58 24.20
CA GLY A 267 -14.79 -15.26 23.21
C GLY A 267 -15.33 -14.38 22.08
N TYR A 268 -16.59 -14.60 21.65
CA TYR A 268 -17.25 -13.78 20.64
C TYR A 268 -17.56 -12.36 21.12
N VAL A 269 -17.85 -12.19 22.42
CA VAL A 269 -18.07 -10.87 23.03
C VAL A 269 -16.80 -10.02 22.97
N VAL A 270 -15.63 -10.66 23.12
CA VAL A 270 -14.32 -9.99 22.99
C VAL A 270 -13.95 -9.80 21.51
N LEU A 271 -14.31 -10.72 20.63
CA LEU A 271 -14.01 -10.63 19.20
C LEU A 271 -14.77 -9.49 18.50
N ALA A 272 -16.03 -9.24 18.88
CA ALA A 272 -16.86 -8.19 18.29
C ALA A 272 -16.21 -6.79 18.25
N PRO A 273 -15.66 -6.22 19.36
CA PRO A 273 -14.96 -4.94 19.31
C PRO A 273 -13.66 -5.01 18.50
N CYS A 274 -12.99 -6.15 18.40
CA CYS A 274 -11.82 -6.32 17.54
C CYS A 274 -12.19 -6.23 16.05
N LEU A 275 -13.32 -6.82 15.62
CA LEU A 275 -13.82 -6.71 14.25
C LEU A 275 -14.12 -5.25 13.87
N VAL A 276 -14.78 -4.51 14.76
CA VAL A 276 -15.05 -3.07 14.56
C VAL A 276 -13.73 -2.31 14.47
N THR A 277 -12.79 -2.62 15.36
CA THR A 277 -11.46 -1.99 15.38
C THR A 277 -10.70 -2.27 14.07
N SER A 278 -10.71 -3.50 13.57
CA SER A 278 -10.09 -3.90 12.30
C SER A 278 -10.66 -3.11 11.11
N ALA A 279 -11.99 -2.96 11.04
CA ALA A 279 -12.64 -2.13 10.03
C ALA A 279 -12.23 -0.65 10.10
N LEU A 280 -12.17 -0.09 11.32
CA LEU A 280 -11.74 1.30 11.55
C LEU A 280 -10.26 1.51 11.19
N ILE A 281 -9.40 0.56 11.51
CA ILE A 281 -7.97 0.58 11.19
C ILE A 281 -7.77 0.52 9.68
N ASN A 282 -8.48 -0.34 8.96
CA ASN A 282 -8.42 -0.39 7.49
C ASN A 282 -8.86 0.95 6.88
N GLY A 283 -9.93 1.56 7.41
CA GLY A 283 -10.34 2.91 7.02
C GLY A 283 -9.27 3.98 7.32
N PHE A 284 -8.65 3.90 8.49
CA PHE A 284 -7.57 4.80 8.90
C PHE A 284 -6.32 4.64 8.02
N TRP A 285 -5.93 3.41 7.70
CA TRP A 285 -4.82 3.10 6.80
C TRP A 285 -5.03 3.79 5.45
N ARG A 286 -6.18 3.56 4.80
CA ARG A 286 -6.51 4.16 3.50
C ARG A 286 -6.48 5.69 3.54
N LYS A 287 -7.02 6.28 4.61
CA LYS A 287 -7.16 7.74 4.71
C LYS A 287 -5.90 8.46 5.17
N ARG A 288 -5.00 7.82 5.94
CA ARG A 288 -3.88 8.51 6.61
C ARG A 288 -2.51 7.86 6.39
N VAL A 289 -2.43 6.55 6.19
CA VAL A 289 -1.17 5.82 6.26
C VAL A 289 -0.69 5.27 4.91
N GLY A 290 -1.56 4.60 4.16
CA GLY A 290 -1.25 4.08 2.84
C GLY A 290 -0.95 5.19 1.83
N TYR A 291 -0.13 4.88 0.83
CA TYR A 291 0.10 5.71 -0.34
C TYR A 291 0.47 4.81 -1.52
N ASP A 292 0.25 5.35 -2.72
CA ASP A 292 0.71 4.76 -3.97
C ASP A 292 1.85 5.61 -4.54
N ARG A 293 2.81 4.97 -5.21
CA ARG A 293 3.85 5.67 -5.97
C ARG A 293 4.17 4.93 -7.27
N SER A 294 4.73 5.67 -8.22
CA SER A 294 5.32 5.09 -9.42
C SER A 294 6.59 4.32 -9.09
N PHE A 295 6.84 3.25 -9.83
CA PHE A 295 8.13 2.55 -9.78
C PHE A 295 9.25 3.47 -10.27
N VAL A 296 10.42 3.32 -9.65
CA VAL A 296 11.61 4.09 -10.02
C VAL A 296 12.05 3.68 -11.43
N ARG A 297 12.03 4.64 -12.36
CA ARG A 297 12.53 4.48 -13.74
C ARG A 297 13.85 5.19 -13.95
N ASP A 298 13.91 6.44 -13.47
CA ASP A 298 15.08 7.29 -13.55
C ASP A 298 15.60 7.54 -12.14
N LEU A 299 16.87 7.25 -11.92
CA LEU A 299 17.54 7.53 -10.65
C LEU A 299 18.14 8.92 -10.70
N VAL A 300 17.58 9.81 -9.88
CA VAL A 300 18.14 11.14 -9.61
C VAL A 300 18.69 11.12 -8.19
N PRO A 301 19.93 11.58 -7.95
CA PRO A 301 20.45 11.72 -6.60
C PRO A 301 19.49 12.52 -5.73
N MET A 302 19.05 11.90 -4.64
CA MET A 302 18.25 12.56 -3.60
C MET A 302 19.19 13.25 -2.64
N ASP A 303 18.94 14.53 -2.41
CA ASP A 303 19.48 15.26 -1.27
C ASP A 303 18.32 15.77 -0.39
N ASP A 304 18.66 16.23 0.81
CA ASP A 304 17.65 16.71 1.76
C ASP A 304 16.90 17.94 1.23
N GLU A 305 17.58 18.81 0.47
CA GLU A 305 17.03 20.06 -0.06
C GLU A 305 16.01 19.78 -1.18
N THR A 306 16.35 18.94 -2.14
CA THR A 306 15.49 18.49 -3.25
C THR A 306 14.24 17.79 -2.73
N ILE A 307 14.36 16.94 -1.69
CA ILE A 307 13.18 16.30 -1.08
C ILE A 307 12.27 17.34 -0.41
N LEU A 308 12.86 18.32 0.30
CA LEU A 308 12.10 19.38 0.96
C LEU A 308 11.46 20.35 -0.04
N GLU A 309 12.14 20.67 -1.14
CA GLU A 309 11.60 21.48 -2.24
C GLU A 309 10.44 20.77 -2.93
N ALA A 310 10.59 19.48 -3.26
CA ALA A 310 9.51 18.67 -3.82
C ALA A 310 8.31 18.61 -2.85
N LEU A 311 8.57 18.47 -1.54
CA LEU A 311 7.52 18.49 -0.52
C LEU A 311 6.80 19.84 -0.46
N ALA A 312 7.54 20.95 -0.59
CA ALA A 312 6.97 22.30 -0.62
C ALA A 312 6.06 22.50 -1.83
N VAL A 313 6.48 22.05 -3.02
CA VAL A 313 5.69 22.13 -4.25
C VAL A 313 4.38 21.33 -4.12
N VAL A 314 4.45 20.12 -3.59
CA VAL A 314 3.26 19.26 -3.39
C VAL A 314 2.33 19.85 -2.35
N ASP A 315 2.85 20.32 -1.22
CA ASP A 315 2.05 20.92 -0.13
C ASP A 315 1.36 22.23 -0.58
N ASP A 316 2.04 23.08 -1.35
CA ASP A 316 1.45 24.29 -1.90
C ASP A 316 0.39 23.98 -2.96
N SER A 317 0.65 23.03 -3.86
CA SER A 317 -0.31 22.55 -4.86
C SER A 317 -1.57 21.99 -4.21
N HIS A 318 -1.40 21.17 -3.16
CA HIS A 318 -2.51 20.63 -2.38
C HIS A 318 -3.33 21.73 -1.71
N ARG A 319 -2.67 22.75 -1.15
CA ARG A 319 -3.36 23.89 -0.52
C ARG A 319 -4.12 24.72 -1.54
N ARG A 320 -3.52 25.03 -2.69
CA ARG A 320 -4.19 25.76 -3.78
C ARG A 320 -5.42 25.00 -4.27
N PHE A 321 -5.32 23.68 -4.43
CA PHE A 321 -6.45 22.83 -4.76
C PHE A 321 -7.58 22.96 -3.72
N LEU A 322 -7.27 22.79 -2.43
CA LEU A 322 -8.29 22.84 -1.38
C LEU A 322 -9.01 24.19 -1.30
N LEU A 323 -8.30 25.29 -1.58
CA LEU A 323 -8.89 26.63 -1.60
C LEU A 323 -9.87 26.87 -2.75
N HIS A 324 -9.68 26.19 -3.90
CA HIS A 324 -10.48 26.44 -5.11
C HIS A 324 -11.47 25.32 -5.45
N SER A 325 -11.31 24.12 -4.86
CA SER A 325 -12.08 22.92 -5.19
C SER A 325 -13.55 22.96 -4.77
N GLU A 326 -13.91 23.72 -3.73
CA GLU A 326 -15.31 23.75 -3.24
C GLU A 326 -16.24 24.65 -4.07
N LYS A 327 -15.72 25.61 -4.85
CA LYS A 327 -16.54 26.63 -5.53
C LYS A 327 -16.19 26.84 -7.01
N ASP A 328 -14.95 26.58 -7.43
CA ASP A 328 -14.47 26.88 -8.78
C ASP A 328 -13.79 25.67 -9.46
N ASP A 329 -13.45 25.80 -10.74
CA ASP A 329 -12.54 24.86 -11.40
C ASP A 329 -11.15 24.96 -10.73
N PRO A 330 -10.56 23.87 -10.20
CA PRO A 330 -9.24 23.95 -9.57
C PRO A 330 -8.11 24.16 -10.58
N LEU A 331 -8.36 23.95 -11.87
CA LEU A 331 -7.34 23.99 -12.92
C LEU A 331 -6.61 25.34 -13.04
N PRO A 332 -7.28 26.52 -13.02
CA PRO A 332 -6.62 27.82 -13.10
C PRO A 332 -5.74 28.15 -11.89
N ALA A 333 -6.00 27.54 -10.73
CA ALA A 333 -5.19 27.73 -9.52
C ALA A 333 -3.92 26.86 -9.53
N LEU A 334 -3.93 25.78 -10.32
CA LEU A 334 -2.86 24.78 -10.39
C LEU A 334 -1.95 24.94 -11.61
N VAL A 335 -2.50 25.40 -12.74
CA VAL A 335 -1.78 25.47 -14.01
C VAL A 335 -1.65 26.92 -14.45
N SER A 336 -0.44 27.34 -14.84
CA SER A 336 -0.15 28.72 -15.26
C SER A 336 -0.99 29.17 -16.47
N ASN A 337 -1.27 28.26 -17.40
CA ASN A 337 -2.16 28.51 -18.54
C ASN A 337 -3.20 27.37 -18.69
N PRO A 338 -4.37 27.47 -18.05
CA PRO A 338 -5.37 26.39 -18.03
C PRO A 338 -6.06 26.16 -19.39
N LYS A 339 -5.91 27.09 -20.34
CA LYS A 339 -6.45 26.96 -21.71
C LYS A 339 -5.46 26.29 -22.67
N SER A 340 -4.20 26.16 -22.29
CA SER A 340 -3.17 25.51 -23.09
C SER A 340 -3.14 24.02 -22.79
N LEU A 341 -3.39 23.19 -23.81
CA LEU A 341 -3.29 21.73 -23.68
C LEU A 341 -1.89 21.33 -23.20
N SER A 342 -0.83 21.98 -23.72
CA SER A 342 0.54 21.70 -23.34
C SER A 342 0.79 21.92 -21.85
N SER A 343 0.34 23.05 -21.29
CA SER A 343 0.52 23.36 -19.87
C SER A 343 -0.27 22.42 -18.95
N VAL A 344 -1.46 21.98 -19.40
CA VAL A 344 -2.27 21.02 -18.65
C VAL A 344 -1.65 19.62 -18.66
N ILE A 345 -1.14 19.17 -19.82
CA ILE A 345 -0.47 17.87 -19.93
C ILE A 345 0.86 17.87 -19.17
N GLU A 346 1.63 18.96 -19.22
CA GLU A 346 2.86 19.12 -18.43
C GLU A 346 2.57 18.95 -16.94
N PHE A 347 1.57 19.67 -16.41
CA PHE A 347 1.13 19.52 -15.02
C PHE A 347 0.72 18.07 -14.69
N ILE A 348 -0.03 17.41 -15.59
CA ILE A 348 -0.45 16.01 -15.42
C ILE A 348 0.76 15.07 -15.38
N THR A 349 1.77 15.30 -16.23
CA THR A 349 2.98 14.49 -16.30
C THR A 349 3.86 14.69 -15.07
N GLU A 350 4.09 15.93 -14.65
CA GLU A 350 4.85 16.26 -13.43
C GLU A 350 4.24 15.64 -12.17
N ASN A 351 2.91 15.58 -12.12
CA ASN A 351 2.18 15.00 -10.99
C ASN A 351 1.89 13.50 -11.14
N GLN A 352 2.51 12.81 -12.11
CA GLN A 352 2.35 11.37 -12.33
C GLN A 352 0.88 10.92 -12.56
N LEU A 353 0.05 11.81 -13.12
CA LEU A 353 -1.36 11.54 -13.45
C LEU A 353 -1.56 11.12 -14.91
N PHE A 354 -0.49 11.09 -15.70
CA PHE A 354 -0.55 10.89 -17.15
C PHE A 354 -1.13 9.52 -17.55
N GLU A 355 -0.80 8.46 -16.82
CA GLU A 355 -1.32 7.12 -17.11
C GLU A 355 -2.85 7.05 -16.93
N GLU A 356 -3.37 7.57 -15.81
CA GLU A 356 -4.83 7.63 -15.57
C GLU A 356 -5.53 8.53 -16.58
N PHE A 357 -4.88 9.62 -17.01
CA PHE A 357 -5.38 10.47 -18.08
C PHE A 357 -5.53 9.68 -19.39
N CYS A 358 -4.48 8.96 -19.80
CA CYS A 358 -4.50 8.11 -20.99
C CYS A 358 -5.60 7.05 -20.91
N LEU A 359 -5.76 6.38 -19.76
CA LEU A 359 -6.82 5.39 -19.56
C LEU A 359 -8.22 6.01 -19.65
N ARG A 360 -8.39 7.26 -19.20
CA ARG A 360 -9.67 7.96 -19.31
C ARG A 360 -9.96 8.36 -20.75
N VAL A 361 -8.95 8.82 -21.50
CA VAL A 361 -9.05 9.10 -22.94
C VAL A 361 -9.41 7.83 -23.73
N LEU A 362 -8.76 6.70 -23.45
CA LEU A 362 -9.02 5.41 -24.12
C LEU A 362 -10.41 4.84 -23.84
N ARG A 363 -11.04 5.19 -22.70
CA ARG A 363 -12.41 4.76 -22.39
C ARG A 363 -13.48 5.54 -23.15
N GLU A 364 -13.14 6.68 -23.71
CA GLU A 364 -14.06 7.51 -24.47
C GLU A 364 -13.97 7.16 -25.95
N ALA A 365 -14.84 6.23 -26.39
CA ALA A 365 -14.79 5.63 -27.74
C ALA A 365 -14.64 6.68 -28.86
N ASP A 366 -15.50 7.70 -28.88
CA ASP A 366 -15.45 8.76 -29.90
C ASP A 366 -14.11 9.52 -29.97
N LEU A 367 -13.45 9.68 -28.83
CA LEU A 367 -12.19 10.43 -28.73
C LEU A 367 -11.00 9.51 -29.02
N SER A 368 -11.05 8.27 -28.51
CA SER A 368 -10.07 7.24 -28.79
C SER A 368 -10.02 6.90 -30.28
N ASP A 369 -11.17 6.72 -30.92
CA ASP A 369 -11.25 6.42 -32.36
C ASP A 369 -10.69 7.57 -33.21
N LYS A 370 -10.92 8.82 -32.79
CA LYS A 370 -10.39 10.00 -33.48
C LYS A 370 -8.89 10.19 -33.30
N LEU A 371 -8.36 9.84 -32.13
CA LEU A 371 -6.94 10.05 -31.80
C LEU A 371 -6.04 8.89 -32.25
N PHE A 372 -6.55 7.66 -32.14
CA PHE A 372 -5.73 6.45 -32.28
C PHE A 372 -6.27 5.48 -33.33
N GLY A 373 -7.49 5.69 -33.84
CA GLY A 373 -8.15 4.78 -34.78
C GLY A 373 -8.45 3.41 -34.15
N ALA A 374 -8.71 2.41 -35.01
CA ALA A 374 -9.05 1.04 -34.62
C ALA A 374 -7.81 0.17 -34.36
N ALA A 375 -6.77 0.70 -33.71
CA ALA A 375 -5.54 -0.03 -33.44
C ALA A 375 -5.65 -0.91 -32.17
N ASP A 376 -5.29 -2.19 -32.28
CA ASP A 376 -5.27 -3.12 -31.13
C ASP A 376 -4.19 -2.77 -30.09
N ARG A 377 -3.14 -2.04 -30.50
CA ARG A 377 -2.06 -1.56 -29.61
C ARG A 377 -1.77 -0.10 -29.92
N VAL A 378 -1.82 0.72 -28.87
CA VAL A 378 -1.55 2.16 -28.95
C VAL A 378 -0.47 2.51 -27.94
N THR A 379 0.60 3.17 -28.41
CA THR A 379 1.60 3.79 -27.55
C THR A 379 1.31 5.28 -27.48
N ILE A 380 1.05 5.78 -26.28
CA ILE A 380 0.66 7.18 -26.07
C ILE A 380 1.82 7.91 -25.41
N SER A 381 2.40 8.89 -26.12
CA SER A 381 3.38 9.82 -25.56
C SER A 381 2.71 11.14 -25.19
N TRP A 382 3.16 11.77 -24.11
CA TRP A 382 2.69 13.11 -23.74
C TRP A 382 2.96 14.13 -24.86
N ARG A 383 4.08 13.96 -25.59
CA ARG A 383 4.45 14.84 -26.72
C ARG A 383 3.43 14.78 -27.84
N ASP A 384 2.96 13.58 -28.16
CA ASP A 384 2.00 13.35 -29.25
C ASP A 384 0.65 14.00 -28.91
N ILE A 385 0.24 13.92 -27.64
CA ILE A 385 -0.97 14.61 -27.16
C ILE A 385 -0.80 16.14 -27.21
N THR A 386 0.35 16.66 -26.78
CA THR A 386 0.60 18.11 -26.82
C THR A 386 0.75 18.69 -28.23
N ALA A 387 1.05 17.84 -29.22
CA ALA A 387 1.16 18.23 -30.62
C ALA A 387 -0.20 18.36 -31.33
N ILE A 388 -1.31 18.01 -30.68
CA ILE A 388 -2.65 18.10 -31.25
C ILE A 388 -3.03 19.58 -31.44
N THR A 389 -3.25 19.97 -32.69
CA THR A 389 -3.62 21.34 -33.08
C THR A 389 -5.12 21.53 -33.29
N ASP A 390 -5.91 20.45 -33.33
CA ASP A 390 -7.37 20.52 -33.42
C ASP A 390 -7.94 21.12 -32.12
N GLU A 391 -8.49 22.33 -32.21
CA GLU A 391 -9.03 23.09 -31.08
C GLU A 391 -10.23 22.41 -30.41
N ALA A 392 -11.06 21.69 -31.18
CA ALA A 392 -12.22 20.99 -30.64
C ALA A 392 -11.78 19.76 -29.82
N VAL A 393 -10.79 19.02 -30.33
CA VAL A 393 -10.19 17.87 -29.63
C VAL A 393 -9.40 18.34 -28.42
N ALA A 394 -8.58 19.39 -28.55
CA ALA A 394 -7.82 19.96 -27.46
C ALA A 394 -8.72 20.46 -26.32
N SER A 395 -9.82 21.13 -26.65
CA SER A 395 -10.81 21.59 -25.65
C SER A 395 -11.49 20.43 -24.92
N ARG A 396 -11.77 19.31 -25.62
CA ARG A 396 -12.33 18.09 -25.02
C ARG A 396 -11.32 17.43 -24.08
N LEU A 397 -10.06 17.32 -24.49
CA LEU A 397 -8.96 16.80 -23.67
C LEU A 397 -8.74 17.64 -22.40
N ILE A 398 -8.74 18.97 -22.50
CA ILE A 398 -8.61 19.87 -21.34
C ILE A 398 -9.78 19.66 -20.37
N ARG A 399 -11.01 19.50 -20.89
CA ARG A 399 -12.19 19.24 -20.04
C ARG A 399 -12.07 17.91 -19.29
N MET A 400 -11.62 16.85 -19.97
CA MET A 400 -11.37 15.56 -19.33
C MET A 400 -10.25 15.65 -18.28
N ALA A 401 -9.19 16.38 -18.59
CA ALA A 401 -8.10 16.66 -17.67
C ALA A 401 -8.58 17.39 -16.42
N SER A 402 -9.38 18.46 -16.57
CA SER A 402 -9.98 19.19 -15.43
C SER A 402 -10.82 18.26 -14.55
N GLN A 403 -11.71 17.46 -15.14
CA GLN A 403 -12.52 16.50 -14.39
C GLN A 403 -11.64 15.46 -13.66
N MET A 404 -10.65 14.90 -14.34
CA MET A 404 -9.73 13.94 -13.73
C MET A 404 -8.93 14.57 -12.58
N ILE A 405 -8.40 15.78 -12.76
CA ILE A 405 -7.66 16.51 -11.73
C ILE A 405 -8.56 16.74 -10.51
N ARG A 406 -9.82 17.16 -10.72
CA ARG A 406 -10.79 17.32 -9.63
C ARG A 406 -11.01 16.02 -8.85
N ASP A 407 -11.12 14.89 -9.54
CA ASP A 407 -11.37 13.58 -8.93
C ASP A 407 -10.13 12.99 -8.23
N ARG A 408 -8.95 13.15 -8.84
CA ARG A 408 -7.74 12.36 -8.49
C ARG A 408 -6.63 13.18 -7.81
N ALA A 409 -6.50 14.47 -8.09
CA ALA A 409 -5.42 15.29 -7.55
C ALA A 409 -5.36 15.29 -6.01
N PRO A 410 -6.48 15.33 -5.25
CA PRO A 410 -6.42 15.27 -3.78
C PRO A 410 -5.73 14.02 -3.25
N THR A 411 -5.99 12.89 -3.90
CA THR A 411 -5.42 11.61 -3.49
C THR A 411 -3.97 11.51 -3.95
N CYS A 412 -3.66 11.99 -5.15
CA CYS A 412 -2.30 12.08 -5.68
C CYS A 412 -1.39 12.91 -4.75
N PHE A 413 -1.77 14.15 -4.42
CA PHE A 413 -0.97 15.01 -3.56
C PHE A 413 -0.75 14.39 -2.17
N ARG A 414 -1.80 13.80 -1.58
CA ARG A 414 -1.67 13.08 -0.29
C ARG A 414 -0.70 11.90 -0.39
N HIS A 415 -0.67 11.18 -1.51
CA HIS A 415 0.23 10.05 -1.69
C HIS A 415 1.67 10.50 -1.89
N GLN A 416 1.89 11.51 -2.72
CA GLN A 416 3.19 12.14 -2.93
C GLN A 416 3.75 12.72 -1.62
N GLU A 417 2.95 13.47 -0.86
CA GLU A 417 3.35 14.01 0.45
C GLU A 417 3.80 12.88 1.40
N ARG A 418 3.03 11.80 1.51
CA ARG A 418 3.36 10.65 2.38
C ARG A 418 4.63 9.94 1.94
N PHE A 419 4.82 9.79 0.63
CA PHE A 419 6.03 9.20 0.06
C PHE A 419 7.25 10.08 0.35
N LEU A 420 7.18 11.38 0.06
CA LEU A 420 8.27 12.33 0.30
C LEU A 420 8.65 12.42 1.78
N LEU A 421 7.67 12.43 2.68
CA LEU A 421 7.92 12.39 4.14
C LEU A 421 8.60 11.08 4.57
N GLU A 422 8.25 9.95 3.96
CA GLU A 422 8.95 8.69 4.23
C GLU A 422 10.37 8.69 3.65
N ALA A 423 10.54 9.18 2.43
CA ALA A 423 11.82 9.31 1.76
C ALA A 423 12.77 10.22 2.55
N LEU A 424 12.30 11.37 3.02
CA LEU A 424 13.04 12.29 3.90
C LEU A 424 13.51 11.58 5.17
N GLY A 425 12.58 10.91 5.87
CA GLY A 425 12.89 10.18 7.10
C GLY A 425 13.88 9.03 6.89
N CYS A 426 13.79 8.35 5.76
CA CYS A 426 14.67 7.26 5.38
C CYS A 426 16.06 7.77 4.98
N HIS A 427 16.13 8.81 4.15
CA HIS A 427 17.37 9.43 3.70
C HIS A 427 18.18 9.94 4.90
N MET A 428 17.58 10.75 5.77
CA MET A 428 18.25 11.29 6.96
C MET A 428 18.70 10.19 7.95
N TYR A 429 17.93 9.10 8.07
CA TYR A 429 18.34 7.95 8.88
C TYR A 429 19.58 7.26 8.28
N MET A 430 19.60 7.05 6.97
CA MET A 430 20.72 6.43 6.28
C MET A 430 21.97 7.30 6.32
N THR A 431 21.85 8.62 6.14
CA THR A 431 22.94 9.59 6.30
C THR A 431 23.54 9.52 7.70
N ALA A 432 22.71 9.50 8.74
CA ALA A 432 23.18 9.39 10.12
C ALA A 432 23.89 8.05 10.41
N GLU A 433 23.42 6.94 9.83
CA GLU A 433 24.08 5.63 9.94
C GLU A 433 25.43 5.60 9.19
N THR A 434 25.51 6.19 8.00
CA THR A 434 26.78 6.27 7.25
C THR A 434 27.81 7.12 7.98
N THR A 435 27.40 8.26 8.57
CA THR A 435 28.29 9.10 9.38
C THR A 435 28.78 8.36 10.62
N LYS A 436 27.91 7.64 11.33
CA LYS A 436 28.31 6.81 12.47
C LYS A 436 29.30 5.72 12.07
N ARG A 437 29.08 5.02 10.95
CA ARG A 437 29.99 3.98 10.45
C ARG A 437 31.33 4.56 10.00
N GLY A 438 31.34 5.73 9.36
CA GLY A 438 32.55 6.46 9.01
C GLY A 438 33.36 6.90 10.23
N HIS A 439 32.70 7.44 11.26
CA HIS A 439 33.35 7.75 12.53
C HIS A 439 33.84 6.51 13.28
N VAL A 440 33.11 5.38 13.25
CA VAL A 440 33.59 4.12 13.84
C VAL A 440 34.76 3.54 13.04
N SER A 441 34.80 3.69 11.71
CA SER A 441 35.94 3.24 10.89
C SER A 441 37.18 4.14 11.03
N GLY A 442 37.01 5.45 11.23
CA GLY A 442 38.10 6.39 11.54
C GLY A 442 38.60 6.25 12.97
N ALA A 443 37.70 6.14 13.94
CA ALA A 443 38.04 5.90 15.33
C ALA A 443 38.55 4.48 15.58
N ALA A 444 38.16 3.46 14.82
CA ALA A 444 38.77 2.12 14.91
C ALA A 444 40.15 2.03 14.25
N ALA A 445 40.50 2.98 13.38
CA ALA A 445 41.86 3.12 12.84
C ALA A 445 42.78 3.85 13.83
N GLU A 446 42.27 4.79 14.63
CA GLU A 446 43.04 5.48 15.69
C GLU A 446 43.00 4.78 17.06
N ALA A 447 41.92 4.11 17.44
CA ALA A 447 41.77 3.41 18.72
C ALA A 447 42.27 1.95 18.71
N ARG A 448 43.08 1.57 17.71
CA ARG A 448 43.92 0.36 17.75
C ARG A 448 45.34 0.63 18.25
N ARG A 449 45.59 1.83 18.77
CA ARG A 449 46.66 2.16 19.72
C ARG A 449 46.00 2.74 20.97
N ASP A 450 46.12 2.00 22.07
CA ASP A 450 45.92 2.43 23.45
C ASP A 450 44.48 2.74 23.95
N ASP A 451 43.86 1.75 24.61
CA ASP A 451 43.51 1.76 26.05
C ASP A 451 42.30 0.86 26.37
N PRO A 452 42.44 -0.16 27.25
CA PRO A 452 41.35 -1.00 27.74
C PRO A 452 40.56 -0.33 28.87
N ARG A 453 39.72 0.67 28.57
CA ARG A 453 38.82 1.25 29.58
C ARG A 453 37.65 1.99 28.95
N TYR A 454 36.55 1.30 28.63
CA TYR A 454 35.20 1.90 28.66
C TYR A 454 34.13 0.80 28.78
N ARG A 455 34.01 0.29 30.01
CA ARG A 455 32.73 -0.23 30.54
C ARG A 455 31.88 0.98 30.96
N GLY A 456 30.63 1.00 30.53
CA GLY A 456 29.55 1.71 31.25
C GLY A 456 28.86 2.84 30.49
N ALA A 457 27.54 2.91 30.72
CA ALA A 457 26.60 3.98 30.38
C ALA A 457 25.94 3.94 28.98
N ARG A 458 24.72 3.39 28.93
CA ARG A 458 23.51 4.15 28.54
C ARG A 458 22.23 3.35 28.81
N THR A 459 21.67 3.57 29.99
CA THR A 459 20.24 3.51 30.26
C THR A 459 19.86 4.90 30.73
N GLU A 460 19.02 5.61 29.98
CA GLU A 460 18.19 6.66 30.55
C GLU A 460 16.93 6.82 29.71
N ILE A 461 15.85 6.33 30.33
CA ILE A 461 14.46 6.49 29.97
C ILE A 461 13.96 7.70 30.78
N GLY A 462 13.41 8.71 30.13
CA GLY A 462 12.57 9.75 30.75
C GLY A 462 11.64 10.30 29.65
N ARG A 463 10.33 10.02 29.63
CA ARG A 463 9.19 10.46 30.47
C ARG A 463 8.86 11.96 30.39
N HIS A 464 7.55 12.19 30.29
CA HIS A 464 6.76 13.42 30.14
C HIS A 464 6.54 13.87 28.67
N THR A 465 5.33 14.12 28.17
CA THR A 465 3.98 14.14 28.77
C THR A 465 2.93 14.03 27.66
N ASN A 466 1.79 13.46 28.03
CA ASN A 466 0.55 13.37 27.26
C ASN A 466 0.03 14.76 26.89
N ASP A 467 -0.62 14.87 25.72
CA ASP A 467 -1.76 15.77 25.44
C ASP A 467 -2.26 15.77 23.97
N TRP A 468 -1.78 14.87 23.09
CA TRP A 468 -2.09 14.95 21.64
C TRP A 468 -2.88 13.77 21.04
N ILE A 469 -3.47 12.91 21.88
CA ILE A 469 -4.11 11.65 21.41
C ILE A 469 -5.49 11.87 20.75
N PHE A 470 -6.13 13.04 20.90
CA PHE A 470 -7.45 13.32 20.30
C PHE A 470 -7.54 14.68 19.60
N GLY A 471 -6.61 14.97 18.69
CA GLY A 471 -6.76 16.03 17.71
C GLY A 471 -7.93 15.77 16.75
N GLY A 472 -9.16 16.02 17.20
CA GLY A 472 -10.36 16.16 16.36
C GLY A 472 -11.17 14.89 16.06
N PHE A 473 -10.91 13.76 16.71
CA PHE A 473 -11.70 12.53 16.53
C PHE A 473 -12.87 12.47 17.53
N SER A 474 -14.04 12.96 17.12
CA SER A 474 -15.29 12.68 17.84
C SER A 474 -15.79 11.30 17.38
N VAL A 475 -15.60 10.28 18.23
CA VAL A 475 -16.18 8.94 18.06
C VAL A 475 -17.70 9.02 17.87
N SER A 476 -18.34 10.03 18.45
CA SER A 476 -19.78 10.30 18.28
C SER A 476 -20.20 10.72 16.86
N ARG A 477 -19.31 11.31 16.04
CA ARG A 477 -19.63 11.64 14.63
C ARG A 477 -19.60 10.41 13.72
N LEU A 478 -18.67 9.49 13.96
CA LEU A 478 -18.55 8.28 13.14
C LEU A 478 -19.66 7.25 13.46
N VAL A 479 -20.10 7.20 14.72
CA VAL A 479 -21.26 6.40 15.13
C VAL A 479 -22.56 7.01 14.58
N ARG A 480 -22.73 8.34 14.56
CA ARG A 480 -23.92 8.97 13.95
C ARG A 480 -24.01 8.77 12.44
N SER A 481 -22.89 8.76 11.70
CA SER A 481 -22.92 8.52 10.25
C SER A 481 -23.19 7.05 9.88
N ALA A 482 -23.04 6.11 10.82
CA ALA A 482 -23.29 4.69 10.60
C ALA A 482 -24.71 4.25 11.00
N PHE A 483 -25.46 5.08 11.74
CA PHE A 483 -26.82 4.79 12.22
C PHE A 483 -27.90 5.76 11.70
N VAL A 484 -27.56 6.62 10.73
CA VAL A 484 -28.53 7.42 9.97
C VAL A 484 -28.34 7.16 8.48
N THR A 485 -28.85 6.02 8.05
CA THR A 485 -29.41 5.75 6.72
C THR A 485 -30.54 4.76 6.90
#